data_AF-A0A544UTN3-F1
#
_entry.id   AF-A0A544UTN3-F1
#
_cell.length_a   1.000
_cell.length_b   1.000
_cell.length_c   1.000
_cell.angle_alpha   90.00
_cell.angle_beta   90.00
_cell.angle_gamma   90.00
#
_symmetry.space_group_name_H-M   'P 1'
#
loop_
_entity.id
_entity.type
_entity.pdbx_description
1 polymer ?
#
loop_
_entity_poly.entity_id
_entity_poly.type
_entity_poly.pdbx_seq_one_letter_code
_entity_poly.pdbx_strand_id
1 'polypeptide(L)'
;MKEYKVKEVADLLGKHEETIKRWIRSGKFPNAYRNSDKEGWRVFESDLLKLNKVIPVSEVEKIGTIKPEVDETELVKLAYQAVTLTFPIDEMLSILSVVGIKRTLEILLIMQQAPSKVKNPGGFIKKAIRENLSPIPTPIEDIGQTRV
;
A
#
# COMPACT_ATOMS: atom_id res chain seq x y z
N MET A 1 18.41 -29.65 -5.03
CA MET A 1 17.21 -29.08 -4.36
C MET A 1 17.34 -29.38 -2.89
N LYS A 2 17.17 -28.39 -2.01
CA LYS A 2 17.15 -28.61 -0.56
C LYS A 2 15.72 -28.87 -0.09
N GLU A 3 15.57 -29.86 0.76
CA GLU A 3 14.32 -30.25 1.41
C GLU A 3 14.46 -30.02 2.92
N TYR A 4 13.39 -29.58 3.54
CA TYR A 4 13.34 -29.24 4.96
C TYR A 4 12.26 -30.06 5.66
N LYS A 5 12.51 -30.42 6.92
CA LYS A 5 11.48 -31.00 7.78
C LYS A 5 10.54 -29.92 8.30
N VAL A 6 9.32 -30.31 8.68
CA VAL A 6 8.33 -29.41 9.30
C VAL A 6 8.91 -28.57 10.44
N LYS A 7 9.76 -29.17 11.27
CA LYS A 7 10.42 -28.48 12.40
C LYS A 7 11.32 -27.35 11.91
N GLU A 8 12.20 -27.64 10.96
CA GLU A 8 13.09 -26.64 10.37
C GLU A 8 12.32 -25.54 9.64
N VAL A 9 11.22 -25.89 8.97
CA VAL A 9 10.32 -24.92 8.33
C VAL A 9 9.64 -24.02 9.37
N ALA A 10 9.23 -24.60 10.50
CA ALA A 10 8.64 -23.87 11.62
C ALA A 10 9.63 -22.88 12.23
N ASP A 11 10.87 -23.31 12.47
CA ASP A 11 11.96 -22.47 12.94
C ASP A 11 12.30 -21.35 11.94
N LEU A 12 12.39 -21.66 10.64
CA LEU A 12 12.68 -20.69 9.58
C LEU A 12 11.59 -19.61 9.43
N LEU A 13 10.33 -19.98 9.60
CA LEU A 13 9.19 -19.07 9.44
C LEU A 13 8.73 -18.42 10.75
N GLY A 14 9.31 -18.81 11.89
CA GLY A 14 8.87 -18.36 13.22
C GLY A 14 7.41 -18.72 13.50
N LYS A 15 6.94 -19.87 13.02
CA LYS A 15 5.56 -20.37 13.21
C LYS A 15 5.57 -21.73 13.88
N HIS A 16 4.47 -22.11 14.54
CA HIS A 16 4.34 -23.45 15.13
C HIS A 16 4.27 -24.55 14.07
N GLU A 17 4.83 -25.72 14.41
CA GLU A 17 4.80 -26.92 13.55
C GLU A 17 3.39 -27.32 13.12
N GLU A 18 2.39 -27.11 13.98
CA GLU A 18 0.99 -27.39 13.67
C GLU A 18 0.44 -26.49 12.54
N THR A 19 0.85 -25.22 12.51
CA THR A 19 0.51 -24.29 11.44
C THR A 19 1.08 -24.76 10.10
N ILE A 20 2.32 -25.23 10.10
CA ILE A 20 2.97 -25.78 8.92
C ILE A 20 2.24 -27.05 8.45
N LYS A 21 1.92 -27.98 9.36
CA LYS A 21 1.12 -29.18 9.04
C LYS A 21 -0.26 -28.82 8.47
N ARG A 22 -0.92 -27.78 9.00
CA ARG A 22 -2.21 -27.27 8.49
C ARG A 22 -2.08 -26.73 7.07
N TRP A 23 -1.04 -25.97 6.77
CA TRP A 23 -0.79 -25.44 5.43
C TRP A 23 -0.51 -26.54 4.41
N ILE A 24 0.22 -27.57 4.81
CA ILE A 24 0.44 -28.76 3.98
C ILE A 24 -0.91 -29.43 3.66
N ARG A 25 -1.77 -29.68 4.67
CA ARG A 25 -3.12 -30.22 4.46
C ARG A 25 -4.01 -29.33 3.58
N SER A 26 -3.82 -28.02 3.66
CA SER A 26 -4.54 -27.02 2.86
C SER A 26 -4.01 -26.90 1.42
N GLY A 27 -2.96 -27.63 1.04
CA GLY A 27 -2.38 -27.59 -0.31
C GLY A 27 -1.54 -26.34 -0.59
N LYS A 28 -1.13 -25.58 0.43
CA LYS A 28 -0.30 -24.37 0.27
C LYS A 28 1.12 -24.69 -0.21
N PHE A 29 1.54 -25.94 -0.02
CA PHE A 29 2.85 -26.45 -0.40
C PHE A 29 2.68 -27.54 -1.47
N PRO A 30 2.65 -27.16 -2.76
CA PRO A 30 2.35 -28.10 -3.85
C PRO A 30 3.39 -29.21 -4.01
N ASN A 31 4.65 -29.00 -3.57
CA ASN A 31 5.68 -30.03 -3.65
C ASN A 31 5.91 -30.74 -2.31
N ALA A 32 5.14 -30.43 -1.26
CA ALA A 32 5.30 -31.12 0.02
C ALA A 32 4.78 -32.56 -0.07
N TYR A 33 5.57 -33.50 0.47
CA TYR A 33 5.20 -34.91 0.51
C TYR A 33 5.49 -35.52 1.88
N ARG A 34 4.79 -36.60 2.20
CA ARG A 34 4.99 -37.36 3.44
C ARG A 34 5.95 -38.51 3.16
N ASN A 35 7.12 -38.50 3.80
CA ASN A 35 8.14 -39.52 3.55
C ASN A 35 7.81 -40.85 4.26
N SER A 36 7.47 -40.79 5.55
CA SER A 36 7.10 -41.95 6.37
C SER A 36 6.43 -41.52 7.68
N ASP A 37 5.81 -42.45 8.41
CA ASP A 37 5.20 -42.17 9.71
C ASP A 37 6.24 -41.69 10.75
N LYS A 38 7.47 -42.22 10.67
CA LYS A 38 8.60 -41.83 11.53
C LYS A 38 9.31 -40.54 11.11
N GLU A 39 9.34 -40.24 9.81
CA GLU A 39 10.10 -39.10 9.29
C GLU A 39 9.26 -37.85 9.04
N GLY A 40 7.94 -37.99 8.97
CA GLY A 40 7.01 -36.87 8.84
C GLY A 40 6.97 -36.27 7.42
N TRP A 41 6.56 -35.01 7.36
CA TRP A 41 6.42 -34.25 6.11
C TRP A 41 7.72 -33.55 5.73
N ARG A 42 7.98 -33.50 4.43
CA ARG A 42 9.11 -32.78 3.82
C ARG A 42 8.59 -31.70 2.88
N VAL A 43 9.21 -30.53 2.96
CA VAL A 43 8.84 -29.34 2.19
C VAL A 43 10.06 -28.85 1.43
N PHE A 44 9.90 -28.49 0.16
CA PHE A 44 10.99 -27.98 -0.67
C PHE A 44 11.28 -26.50 -0.41
N GLU A 45 12.55 -26.10 -0.54
CA GLU A 45 12.98 -24.70 -0.43
C GLU A 45 12.20 -23.77 -1.38
N SER A 46 11.89 -24.22 -2.60
CA SER A 46 11.14 -23.46 -3.60
C SER A 46 9.75 -23.03 -3.12
N ASP A 47 9.16 -23.84 -2.25
CA ASP A 47 7.85 -23.58 -1.65
C ASP A 47 7.95 -22.65 -0.43
N LEU A 48 9.10 -22.64 0.26
CA LEU A 48 9.40 -21.70 1.34
C LEU A 48 9.69 -20.29 0.81
N LEU A 49 10.41 -20.18 -0.31
CA LEU A 49 10.74 -18.90 -0.94
C LEU A 49 9.48 -18.13 -1.40
N LYS A 50 8.40 -18.85 -1.75
CA LYS A 50 7.10 -18.23 -2.06
C LYS A 50 6.45 -17.60 -0.82
N LEU A 51 6.73 -18.10 0.38
CA LEU A 51 6.22 -17.58 1.63
C LEU A 51 7.08 -16.43 2.19
N ASN A 52 8.40 -16.48 1.97
CA ASN A 52 9.35 -15.53 2.54
C ASN A 52 9.29 -14.11 1.94
N LYS A 53 8.43 -13.85 0.95
CA LYS A 53 8.04 -12.49 0.55
C LYS A 53 7.10 -11.82 1.58
N VAL A 54 6.73 -12.52 2.65
CA VAL A 54 5.88 -12.02 3.73
C VAL A 54 6.57 -12.32 5.07
N ILE A 55 7.36 -11.39 5.58
CA ILE A 55 7.96 -11.44 6.93
C ILE A 55 7.90 -10.03 7.52
N PRO A 56 7.84 -9.81 8.86
CA PRO A 56 7.37 -10.65 9.97
C PRO A 56 6.16 -10.00 10.67
N VAL A 57 5.14 -10.80 10.99
CA VAL A 57 4.03 -10.37 11.86
C VAL A 57 4.35 -10.78 13.30
N SER A 58 4.96 -9.86 14.04
CA SER A 58 4.64 -9.69 15.46
C SER A 58 3.25 -9.06 15.49
N GLU A 59 2.35 -9.59 16.32
CA GLU A 59 0.96 -9.10 16.48
C GLU A 59 -0.03 -9.53 15.39
N VAL A 60 -0.24 -10.86 15.31
CA VAL A 60 -1.46 -11.42 14.71
C VAL A 60 -2.59 -11.26 15.73
N GLU A 61 -3.17 -10.06 15.81
CA GLU A 61 -4.51 -9.91 16.36
C GLU A 61 -5.47 -9.47 15.25
N LYS A 62 -6.50 -10.30 15.07
CA LYS A 62 -7.77 -10.03 14.36
C LYS A 62 -7.80 -10.39 12.87
N ILE A 63 -8.35 -11.58 12.64
CA ILE A 63 -8.91 -12.08 11.40
C ILE A 63 -10.01 -11.12 10.94
N GLY A 64 -9.79 -10.43 9.83
CA GLY A 64 -10.79 -9.64 9.12
C GLY A 64 -10.25 -9.20 7.77
N THR A 65 -10.77 -9.79 6.69
CA THR A 65 -10.73 -9.27 5.31
C THR A 65 -9.42 -8.57 4.89
N ILE A 66 -8.45 -9.33 4.37
CA ILE A 66 -7.26 -8.76 3.72
C ILE A 66 -7.69 -8.13 2.39
N LYS A 67 -8.18 -6.89 2.43
CA LYS A 67 -7.79 -5.91 1.43
C LYS A 67 -6.31 -5.63 1.70
N PRO A 68 -5.44 -5.45 0.69
CA PRO A 68 -4.18 -4.78 0.93
C PRO A 68 -4.56 -3.39 1.47
N GLU A 69 -4.52 -3.23 2.79
CA GLU A 69 -4.69 -1.94 3.45
C GLU A 69 -3.41 -1.19 3.14
N VAL A 70 -3.37 -0.62 1.93
CA VAL A 70 -2.33 0.29 1.54
C VAL A 70 -2.41 1.44 2.52
N ASP A 71 -1.32 1.70 3.25
CA ASP A 71 -1.24 2.79 4.20
C ASP A 71 -1.58 4.09 3.47
N GLU A 72 -2.78 4.63 3.72
CA GLU A 72 -3.27 5.81 3.01
C GLU A 72 -2.36 7.01 3.25
N THR A 73 -1.70 7.06 4.40
CA THR A 73 -0.72 8.10 4.75
C THR A 73 0.52 8.01 3.86
N GLU A 74 1.02 6.82 3.58
CA GLU A 74 2.11 6.58 2.63
C GLU A 74 1.70 7.00 1.22
N LEU A 75 0.48 6.67 0.78
CA LEU A 75 -0.04 7.14 -0.52
C LEU A 75 -0.12 8.66 -0.61
N VAL A 76 -0.61 9.32 0.44
CA VAL A 76 -0.68 10.79 0.51
C VAL A 76 0.71 11.40 0.43
N LYS A 77 1.69 10.81 1.14
CA LYS A 77 3.09 11.25 1.12
C LYS A 77 3.71 11.12 -0.27
N LEU A 78 3.52 9.98 -0.92
CA LEU A 78 4.00 9.72 -2.28
C LEU A 78 3.34 10.64 -3.31
N ALA A 79 2.03 10.84 -3.22
CA ALA A 79 1.30 11.75 -4.10
C ALA A 79 1.81 13.20 -3.97
N TYR A 80 1.98 13.68 -2.73
CA TYR A 80 2.52 15.02 -2.48
C TYR A 80 3.92 15.18 -3.06
N GLN A 81 4.80 14.20 -2.84
CA GLN A 81 6.16 14.22 -3.37
C GLN A 81 6.19 14.16 -4.90
N ALA A 82 5.35 13.35 -5.53
CA ALA A 82 5.26 13.26 -6.98
C ALA A 82 4.85 14.61 -7.62
N VAL A 83 3.96 15.35 -6.95
CA VAL A 83 3.43 16.62 -7.46
C VAL A 83 4.36 17.80 -7.18
N THR A 84 4.93 17.86 -5.98
CA THR A 84 5.70 19.03 -5.53
C THR A 84 7.21 18.85 -5.62
N LEU A 85 7.67 17.62 -5.86
CA LEU A 85 9.07 17.20 -5.77
C LEU A 85 9.70 17.47 -4.41
N THR A 86 8.88 17.61 -3.36
CA THR A 86 9.29 17.88 -1.97
C THR A 86 8.46 17.04 -1.01
N PHE A 87 8.93 16.87 0.23
CA PHE A 87 8.17 16.15 1.25
C PHE A 87 7.15 17.06 1.95
N PRO A 88 5.95 16.56 2.28
CA PRO A 88 5.02 17.31 3.11
C PRO A 88 5.57 17.38 4.54
N ILE A 89 5.36 18.53 5.20
CA ILE A 89 5.55 18.62 6.65
C ILE A 89 4.43 17.88 7.39
N ASP A 90 4.67 17.53 8.65
CA ASP A 90 3.76 16.72 9.47
C ASP A 90 2.33 17.29 9.56
N GLU A 91 2.22 18.61 9.70
CA GLU A 91 0.93 19.32 9.73
C GLU A 91 0.15 19.11 8.41
N MET A 92 0.84 19.21 7.27
CA MET A 92 0.20 19.05 5.96
C MET A 92 -0.19 17.60 5.71
N LEU A 93 0.67 16.66 6.10
CA LEU A 93 0.38 15.23 6.01
C LEU A 93 -0.86 14.88 6.84
N SER A 94 -0.94 15.37 8.07
CA SER A 94 -2.09 15.16 8.96
C SER A 94 -3.40 15.68 8.33
N ILE A 95 -3.38 16.88 7.74
CA ILE A 95 -4.55 17.46 7.08
C ILE A 95 -4.96 16.65 5.85
N LEU A 96 -4.00 16.26 5.01
CA LEU A 96 -4.24 15.52 3.76
C LEU A 96 -4.70 14.08 4.02
N SER A 97 -4.15 13.41 5.03
CA SER A 97 -4.59 12.07 5.43
C SER A 97 -6.06 12.07 5.90
N VAL A 98 -6.49 13.09 6.66
CA VAL A 98 -7.88 13.18 7.14
C VAL A 98 -8.89 13.36 6.00
N VAL A 99 -8.53 14.08 4.94
CA VAL A 99 -9.42 14.25 3.77
C VAL A 99 -9.40 13.05 2.81
N GLY A 100 -8.41 12.15 2.95
CA GLY A 100 -8.26 10.94 2.15
C GLY A 100 -7.52 11.15 0.82
N ILE A 101 -7.08 10.03 0.23
CA ILE A 101 -6.19 10.04 -0.94
C ILE A 101 -6.84 10.68 -2.18
N LYS A 102 -8.11 10.40 -2.45
CA LYS A 102 -8.82 10.97 -3.61
C LYS A 102 -8.83 12.50 -3.54
N ARG A 103 -9.26 13.05 -2.40
CA ARG A 103 -9.36 14.50 -2.21
C ARG A 103 -7.99 15.17 -2.23
N THR A 104 -6.99 14.51 -1.66
CA THR A 104 -5.59 14.94 -1.74
C THR A 104 -5.13 15.11 -3.18
N LEU A 105 -5.36 14.13 -4.06
CA LEU A 105 -4.98 14.20 -5.46
C LEU A 105 -5.67 15.37 -6.19
N GLU A 106 -6.94 15.62 -5.91
CA GLU A 106 -7.66 16.78 -6.47
C GLU A 106 -7.03 18.10 -6.06
N ILE A 107 -6.72 18.29 -4.77
CA ILE A 107 -6.09 19.50 -4.25
C ILE A 107 -4.69 19.70 -4.87
N LEU A 108 -3.91 18.62 -4.93
CA LEU A 108 -2.58 18.64 -5.53
C LEU A 108 -2.63 18.99 -7.02
N LEU A 109 -3.64 18.50 -7.75
CA LEU A 109 -3.85 18.81 -9.15
C LEU A 109 -4.19 20.30 -9.37
N ILE A 110 -5.08 20.87 -8.54
CA ILE A 110 -5.37 22.32 -8.58
C ILE A 110 -4.09 23.12 -8.31
N MET A 111 -3.27 22.66 -7.37
CA MET A 111 -2.00 23.31 -7.03
C MET A 111 -1.01 23.29 -8.20
N GLN A 112 -0.96 22.21 -8.99
CA GLN A 112 -0.12 22.15 -10.21
C GLN A 112 -0.67 23.01 -11.35
N GLN A 113 -1.99 23.08 -11.52
CA GLN A 113 -2.62 23.88 -12.56
C GLN A 113 -2.61 25.38 -12.26
N ALA A 114 -2.23 25.79 -11.05
CA ALA A 114 -2.13 27.20 -10.69
C ALA A 114 -1.14 27.93 -11.63
N PRO A 115 -1.51 29.12 -12.15
CA PRO A 115 -0.70 29.84 -13.15
C PRO A 115 0.66 30.30 -12.63
N SER A 116 0.88 30.26 -11.31
CA SER A 116 2.14 30.61 -10.66
C SER A 116 2.46 29.63 -9.55
N LYS A 117 3.76 29.44 -9.30
CA LYS A 117 4.25 28.55 -8.24
C LYS A 117 3.66 28.95 -6.88
N VAL A 118 2.96 28.02 -6.24
CA VAL A 118 2.39 28.23 -4.91
C VAL A 118 3.51 28.42 -3.88
N LYS A 119 3.58 29.64 -3.32
CA LYS A 119 4.63 30.02 -2.34
C LYS A 119 4.39 29.42 -0.95
N ASN A 120 3.12 29.22 -0.57
CA ASN A 120 2.72 28.66 0.72
C ASN A 120 1.78 27.45 0.48
N PRO A 121 2.33 26.23 0.34
CA PRO A 121 1.54 25.05 0.02
C PRO A 121 0.58 24.67 1.16
N GLY A 122 0.98 24.83 2.43
CA GLY A 122 0.11 24.54 3.58
C GLY A 122 -1.12 25.46 3.64
N GLY A 123 -0.91 26.77 3.44
CA GLY A 123 -2.02 27.73 3.37
C GLY A 123 -2.94 27.47 2.19
N PHE A 124 -2.38 27.07 1.04
CA PHE A 124 -3.14 26.70 -0.13
C PHE A 124 -4.03 25.47 0.11
N ILE A 125 -3.49 24.40 0.69
CA ILE A 125 -4.23 23.17 1.00
C ILE A 125 -5.41 23.48 1.92
N LYS A 126 -5.17 24.23 3.01
CA LYS A 126 -6.24 24.65 3.94
C LYS A 126 -7.35 25.42 3.22
N LYS A 127 -6.97 26.35 2.33
CA LYS A 127 -7.92 27.11 1.52
C LYS A 127 -8.70 26.21 0.56
N ALA A 128 -8.04 25.29 -0.15
CA ALA A 128 -8.67 24.39 -1.11
C ALA A 128 -9.67 23.42 -0.44
N ILE A 129 -9.37 22.98 0.79
CA ILE A 129 -10.29 22.18 1.61
C ILE A 129 -11.49 23.02 2.03
N ARG A 130 -11.25 24.22 2.58
CA ARG A 130 -12.31 25.12 3.06
C ARG A 130 -13.29 25.53 1.96
N GLU A 131 -12.77 25.86 0.78
CA GLU A 131 -13.55 26.33 -0.36
C GLU A 131 -14.06 25.19 -1.25
N ASN A 132 -13.79 23.93 -0.87
CA ASN A 132 -14.13 22.72 -1.63
C ASN A 132 -13.83 22.82 -3.14
N LEU A 133 -12.66 23.35 -3.48
CA LEU A 133 -12.27 23.61 -4.87
C LEU A 133 -12.25 22.32 -5.72
N SER A 134 -12.62 22.43 -6.99
CA SER A 134 -12.64 21.31 -7.94
C SER A 134 -11.46 21.41 -8.92
N PRO A 135 -10.84 20.28 -9.32
CA PRO A 135 -9.72 20.26 -10.25
C PRO A 135 -10.12 20.40 -11.72
N ILE A 136 -11.41 20.45 -12.01
CA ILE A 136 -11.90 20.61 -13.38
C ILE A 136 -11.92 22.10 -13.69
N PRO A 137 -11.10 22.60 -14.63
CA PRO A 137 -11.33 23.92 -15.20
C PRO A 137 -12.70 23.88 -15.88
N THR A 138 -13.60 24.79 -15.51
CA THR A 138 -14.81 25.03 -16.29
C THR A 138 -14.42 25.18 -17.76
N PRO A 139 -15.16 24.58 -18.72
CA PRO A 139 -14.83 24.67 -20.13
C PRO A 139 -14.57 26.12 -20.49
N ILE A 140 -13.44 26.35 -21.14
CA ILE A 140 -13.06 27.65 -21.69
C ILE A 140 -14.22 28.06 -22.58
N GLU A 141 -14.95 29.12 -22.22
CA GLU A 141 -15.89 29.75 -23.14
C GLU A 141 -15.11 30.09 -24.40
N ASP A 142 -15.56 29.52 -25.51
CA ASP A 142 -15.06 29.75 -26.85
C ASP A 142 -15.03 31.25 -27.14
N ILE A 143 -13.88 31.90 -26.99
CA ILE A 143 -13.62 33.22 -27.60
C ILE A 143 -13.30 33.02 -29.08
N GLY A 144 -14.28 32.43 -29.78
CA GLY A 144 -14.39 32.33 -31.23
C GLY A 144 -15.53 33.20 -31.72
N GLN A 145 -15.43 34.53 -31.56
CA GLN A 145 -16.18 35.46 -32.41
C GLN A 145 -15.23 36.40 -33.13
N THR A 146 -14.85 35.94 -34.32
CA THR A 146 -14.50 36.74 -35.49
C THR A 146 -15.35 38.01 -35.53
N ARG A 147 -14.71 39.16 -35.31
CA ARG A 147 -15.27 40.44 -35.77
C ARG A 147 -14.95 40.58 -37.25
N VAL A 148 -16.04 40.62 -38.02
CA VAL A 148 -16.19 41.07 -39.41
C VAL A 148 -15.44 42.36 -39.71
#